data_AF-A0ABD4EKP6-F1
#
_entry.id   AF-A0ABD4EKP6-F1
#
_cell.length_a   1.000
_cell.length_b   1.000
_cell.length_c   1.000
_cell.angle_alpha   90.00
_cell.angle_beta   90.00
_cell.angle_gamma   90.00
#
_symmetry.space_group_name_H-M   'P 1'
#
loop_
_entity.id
_entity.type
_entity.pdbx_description
1 polymer ?
#
loop_
_entity_poly.entity_id
_entity_poly.type
_entity_poly.pdbx_seq_one_letter_code
_entity_poly.pdbx_strand_id
1 'polypeptide(L)'
;MSQWDDKFKNHAIHATLDNLEERLSDETLKTDDLSVLEHIDRIAQLKLYAETCLENLIPALVNHGHLNNTNSYIQSLISELNNYIANKNVAHLNNTSSHIDNAMAQLIALPMQSLPISKQSFTKSLLQFKSLAEESLSEIKESKDNLDASITTISEDAVNQKSNLENLVSEIQSHSEKIETSLSSFTERFENTETDFTNKFDSTVSEIEEKYESYTQEFNSQLDDKIESTEGILQEKIGEQNETFSAQLESQKTDAQSVLDVLEEKKEEASNLLQIIGNIGITGNYQNIANIEKAAADKWRNIALWLMISMVAVIGFTIFISATNGFDWKLALFRIGAALALAIPAAYAAKESAKHRLLENHNRRSELELASLDPYLEKLPEDTRNKVKEELTKKFFGLNNSQEKKVEEPVSNVAILDLLKTAISKK
;
A
#
# COMPACT_ATOMS: atom_id res chain seq x y z
N MET A 1 -31.22 -126.26 75.11
CA MET A 1 -31.70 -125.41 73.99
C MET A 1 -31.77 -126.28 72.76
N SER A 2 -32.83 -126.14 71.96
CA SER A 2 -32.94 -126.89 70.72
C SER A 2 -31.90 -126.34 69.73
N GLN A 3 -31.29 -127.20 68.91
CA GLN A 3 -30.41 -126.75 67.81
C GLN A 3 -31.08 -125.71 66.88
N TRP A 4 -32.41 -125.68 66.87
CA TRP A 4 -33.22 -124.74 66.11
C TRP A 4 -33.31 -123.35 66.78
N ASP A 5 -33.33 -123.28 68.11
CA ASP A 5 -33.33 -122.01 68.86
C ASP A 5 -32.00 -121.26 68.67
N ASP A 6 -30.88 -121.99 68.72
CA ASP A 6 -29.54 -121.42 68.56
C ASP A 6 -29.29 -120.94 67.12
N LYS A 7 -29.83 -121.66 66.12
CA LYS A 7 -29.78 -121.22 64.72
C LYS A 7 -30.59 -119.96 64.45
N PHE A 8 -31.73 -119.79 65.12
CA PHE A 8 -32.56 -118.60 64.99
C PHE A 8 -31.93 -117.38 65.67
N LYS A 9 -31.42 -117.54 66.91
CA LYS A 9 -30.80 -116.45 67.66
C LYS A 9 -29.54 -115.91 66.99
N ASN A 10 -28.74 -116.78 66.36
CA ASN A 10 -27.52 -116.40 65.66
C ASN A 10 -27.75 -116.07 64.17
N HIS A 11 -29.00 -115.91 63.73
CA HIS A 11 -29.31 -115.59 62.34
C HIS A 11 -28.92 -114.15 62.00
N ALA A 12 -28.36 -113.93 60.80
CA ALA A 12 -27.86 -112.62 60.35
C ALA A 12 -28.95 -111.53 60.19
N ILE A 13 -30.23 -111.92 60.25
CA ILE A 13 -31.37 -111.01 60.09
C ILE A 13 -31.45 -109.98 61.21
N HIS A 14 -31.06 -110.35 62.43
CA HIS A 14 -31.07 -109.43 63.58
C HIS A 14 -30.08 -108.27 63.34
N ALA A 15 -28.83 -108.58 63.00
CA ALA A 15 -27.82 -107.57 62.66
C ALA A 15 -28.19 -106.75 61.41
N THR A 16 -28.92 -107.34 60.46
CA THR A 16 -29.40 -106.63 59.27
C THR A 16 -30.50 -105.61 59.62
N LEU A 17 -31.39 -105.94 60.56
CA LEU A 17 -32.41 -105.00 61.05
C LEU A 17 -31.81 -103.88 61.90
N ASP A 18 -30.81 -104.19 62.72
CA ASP A 18 -30.03 -103.17 63.46
C ASP A 18 -29.34 -102.20 62.49
N ASN A 19 -28.76 -102.71 61.40
CA ASN A 19 -28.16 -101.86 60.37
C ASN A 19 -29.21 -100.97 59.67
N LEU A 20 -30.40 -101.50 59.39
CA LEU A 20 -31.49 -100.72 58.83
C LEU A 20 -31.93 -99.60 59.79
N GLU A 21 -31.95 -99.84 61.10
CA GLU A 21 -32.24 -98.80 62.10
C GLU A 21 -31.28 -97.62 62.02
N GLU A 22 -29.99 -97.94 61.96
CA GLU A 22 -28.94 -96.94 61.88
C GLU A 22 -29.07 -96.10 60.61
N ARG A 23 -29.36 -96.74 59.46
CA ARG A 23 -29.56 -96.02 58.19
C ARG A 23 -30.81 -95.15 58.20
N LEU A 24 -31.90 -95.59 58.84
CA LEU A 24 -33.13 -94.80 58.96
C LEU A 24 -32.96 -93.57 59.87
N SER A 25 -31.91 -93.54 60.69
CA SER A 25 -31.60 -92.40 61.58
C SER A 25 -30.68 -91.35 60.94
N ASP A 26 -30.35 -91.50 59.65
CA ASP A 26 -29.45 -90.60 58.94
C ASP A 26 -30.09 -89.22 58.70
N GLU A 27 -29.40 -88.13 59.10
CA GLU A 27 -29.88 -86.74 58.99
C GLU A 27 -30.25 -86.36 57.55
N THR A 28 -29.62 -86.98 56.55
CA THR A 28 -29.92 -86.68 55.16
C THR A 28 -31.33 -87.12 54.76
N LEU A 29 -31.97 -88.03 55.51
CA LEU A 29 -33.34 -88.47 55.29
C LEU A 29 -34.38 -87.46 55.80
N LYS A 30 -33.99 -86.43 56.56
CA LYS A 30 -34.87 -85.32 56.94
C LYS A 30 -35.11 -84.41 55.73
N THR A 31 -36.36 -84.26 55.33
CA THR A 31 -36.75 -83.48 54.15
C THR A 31 -38.19 -83.02 54.24
N ASP A 32 -38.51 -81.92 53.56
CA ASP A 32 -39.88 -81.42 53.40
C ASP A 32 -40.62 -82.09 52.22
N ASP A 33 -39.95 -82.95 51.45
CA ASP A 33 -40.55 -83.68 50.34
C ASP A 33 -41.43 -84.84 50.85
N LEU A 34 -42.74 -84.64 50.75
CA LEU A 34 -43.75 -85.61 51.18
C LEU A 34 -43.59 -86.99 50.53
N SER A 35 -43.17 -87.05 49.26
CA SER A 35 -43.01 -88.32 48.54
C SER A 35 -41.83 -89.13 49.09
N VAL A 36 -40.73 -88.45 49.42
CA VAL A 36 -39.55 -89.08 50.05
C VAL A 36 -39.90 -89.58 51.45
N LEU A 37 -40.61 -88.76 52.23
CA LEU A 37 -41.08 -89.14 53.56
C LEU A 37 -41.96 -90.39 53.54
N GLU A 38 -42.87 -90.53 52.57
CA GLU A 38 -43.74 -91.72 52.43
C GLU A 38 -42.93 -93.00 52.18
N HIS A 39 -41.90 -92.95 51.34
CA HIS A 39 -41.02 -94.10 51.10
C HIS A 39 -40.24 -94.50 52.36
N ILE A 40 -39.66 -93.53 53.06
CA ILE A 40 -38.89 -93.76 54.30
C ILE A 40 -39.81 -94.35 55.38
N ASP A 41 -41.02 -93.81 55.54
CA ASP A 41 -42.00 -94.32 56.49
C ASP A 41 -42.38 -95.78 56.18
N ARG A 42 -42.62 -96.12 54.91
CA ARG A 42 -42.91 -97.51 54.51
C ARG A 42 -41.75 -98.47 54.82
N ILE A 43 -40.50 -98.03 54.68
CA ILE A 43 -39.31 -98.80 55.07
C ILE A 43 -39.28 -99.02 56.60
N ALA A 44 -39.54 -97.95 57.37
CA ALA A 44 -39.59 -98.03 58.82
C ALA A 44 -40.70 -98.96 59.31
N GLN A 45 -41.87 -98.96 58.65
CA GLN A 45 -42.97 -99.88 58.95
C GLN A 45 -42.59 -101.34 58.66
N LEU A 46 -41.91 -101.63 57.54
CA LEU A 46 -41.41 -102.98 57.26
C LEU A 46 -40.45 -103.45 58.34
N LYS A 47 -39.49 -102.61 58.75
CA LYS A 47 -38.53 -102.95 59.81
C LYS A 47 -39.26 -103.31 61.10
N LEU A 48 -40.16 -102.43 61.55
CA LEU A 48 -40.94 -102.65 62.77
C LEU A 48 -41.75 -103.94 62.70
N TYR A 49 -42.38 -104.22 61.55
CA TYR A 49 -43.11 -105.46 61.33
C TYR A 49 -42.20 -106.68 61.40
N ALA A 50 -41.04 -106.64 60.73
CA ALA A 50 -40.07 -107.73 60.73
C ALA A 50 -39.54 -108.03 62.14
N GLU A 51 -39.18 -107.01 62.92
CA GLU A 51 -38.77 -107.16 64.32
C GLU A 51 -39.87 -107.81 65.16
N THR A 52 -41.09 -107.29 65.05
CA THR A 52 -42.25 -107.83 65.78
C THR A 52 -42.50 -109.29 65.39
N CYS A 53 -42.33 -109.65 64.11
CA CYS A 53 -42.45 -111.02 63.64
C CYS A 53 -41.42 -111.93 64.31
N LEU A 54 -40.16 -111.51 64.34
CA LEU A 54 -39.05 -112.28 64.91
C LEU A 54 -39.19 -112.46 66.44
N GLU A 55 -39.72 -111.48 67.15
CA GLU A 55 -39.97 -111.56 68.60
C GLU A 55 -41.07 -112.58 68.97
N ASN A 56 -42.06 -112.77 68.10
CA ASN A 56 -43.27 -113.59 68.37
C ASN A 56 -43.28 -114.96 67.66
N LEU A 57 -42.16 -115.33 67.08
CA LEU A 57 -42.01 -116.51 66.24
C LEU A 57 -41.57 -117.74 67.06
N ILE A 58 -42.08 -118.93 66.70
CA ILE A 58 -41.78 -120.19 67.40
C ILE A 58 -40.51 -120.80 66.78
N PRO A 59 -39.31 -120.71 67.41
CA PRO A 59 -38.04 -120.99 66.71
C PRO A 59 -37.91 -122.43 66.22
N ALA A 60 -38.53 -123.39 66.92
CA ALA A 60 -38.53 -124.80 66.55
C ALA A 60 -39.29 -125.15 65.27
N LEU A 61 -40.18 -124.26 64.78
CA LEU A 61 -40.99 -124.47 63.57
C LEU A 61 -40.55 -123.61 62.39
N VAL A 62 -39.46 -122.85 62.54
CA VAL A 62 -38.99 -121.90 61.55
C VAL A 62 -38.44 -122.59 60.31
N ASN A 63 -38.94 -122.18 59.15
CA ASN A 63 -38.26 -122.44 57.91
C ASN A 63 -37.17 -121.37 57.68
N HIS A 64 -35.91 -121.75 57.89
CA HIS A 64 -34.76 -120.84 57.69
C HIS A 64 -34.61 -120.34 56.25
N GLY A 65 -35.21 -121.01 55.26
CA GLY A 65 -35.25 -120.50 53.88
C GLY A 65 -35.99 -119.16 53.78
N HIS A 66 -37.12 -119.02 54.48
CA HIS A 66 -37.85 -117.76 54.52
C HIS A 66 -37.04 -116.66 55.23
N LEU A 67 -36.36 -116.98 56.35
CA LEU A 67 -35.49 -116.02 57.03
C LEU A 67 -34.29 -115.56 56.19
N ASN A 68 -33.64 -116.48 55.47
CA ASN A 68 -32.55 -116.15 54.55
C ASN A 68 -33.03 -115.22 53.42
N ASN A 69 -34.20 -115.51 52.85
CA ASN A 69 -34.79 -114.69 51.80
C ASN A 69 -35.17 -113.30 52.33
N THR A 70 -35.86 -113.21 53.48
CA THR A 70 -36.17 -111.92 54.12
C THR A 70 -34.91 -111.11 54.37
N ASN A 71 -33.87 -111.72 54.94
CA ASN A 71 -32.58 -111.08 55.17
C ASN A 71 -31.98 -110.51 53.86
N SER A 72 -32.01 -111.29 52.78
CA SER A 72 -31.48 -110.88 51.47
C SER A 72 -32.25 -109.70 50.87
N TYR A 73 -33.58 -109.68 51.00
CA TYR A 73 -34.40 -108.57 50.54
C TYR A 73 -34.18 -107.30 51.37
N ILE A 74 -34.02 -107.42 52.70
CA ILE A 74 -33.70 -106.27 53.55
C ILE A 74 -32.30 -105.73 53.23
N GLN A 75 -31.30 -106.58 52.97
CA GLN A 75 -29.97 -106.12 52.54
C GLN A 75 -30.02 -105.37 51.20
N SER A 76 -30.85 -105.85 50.26
CA SER A 76 -31.07 -105.15 48.98
C SER A 76 -31.73 -103.79 49.19
N LEU A 77 -32.72 -103.72 50.08
CA LEU A 77 -33.36 -102.48 50.49
C LEU A 77 -32.36 -101.49 51.10
N ILE A 78 -31.51 -101.95 52.02
CA ILE A 78 -30.46 -101.13 52.64
C ILE A 78 -29.51 -100.59 51.57
N SER A 79 -29.16 -101.39 50.57
CA SER A 79 -28.32 -100.94 49.45
C SER A 79 -28.97 -99.78 48.68
N GLU A 80 -30.26 -99.89 48.37
CA GLU A 80 -31.01 -98.81 47.70
C GLU A 80 -31.11 -97.56 48.59
N LEU A 81 -31.35 -97.73 49.89
CA LEU A 81 -31.38 -96.64 50.85
C LEU A 81 -30.02 -95.90 50.92
N ASN A 82 -28.91 -96.64 50.97
CA ASN A 82 -27.57 -96.06 50.97
C ASN A 82 -27.26 -95.31 49.67
N ASN A 83 -27.70 -95.82 48.52
CA ASN A 83 -27.55 -95.12 47.25
C ASN A 83 -28.33 -93.80 47.27
N TYR A 84 -29.57 -93.80 47.78
CA TYR A 84 -30.33 -92.56 47.96
C TYR A 84 -29.63 -91.58 48.91
N ILE A 85 -29.14 -92.04 50.05
CA ILE A 85 -28.37 -91.22 51.01
C ILE A 85 -27.16 -90.58 50.32
N ALA A 86 -26.45 -91.34 49.47
CA ALA A 86 -25.25 -90.87 48.79
C ALA A 86 -25.51 -89.88 47.65
N ASN A 87 -26.59 -90.03 46.88
CA ASN A 87 -26.78 -89.31 45.62
C ASN A 87 -28.12 -88.58 45.46
N LYS A 88 -29.05 -88.71 46.42
CA LYS A 88 -30.40 -88.11 46.41
C LYS A 88 -31.30 -88.49 45.24
N ASN A 89 -30.99 -89.56 44.51
CA ASN A 89 -31.82 -90.02 43.41
C ASN A 89 -33.03 -90.83 43.92
N VAL A 90 -34.22 -90.24 43.82
CA VAL A 90 -35.50 -90.83 44.27
C VAL A 90 -35.84 -92.16 43.58
N ALA A 91 -35.25 -92.46 42.42
CA ALA A 91 -35.41 -93.77 41.77
C ALA A 91 -34.98 -94.93 42.68
N HIS A 92 -33.97 -94.73 43.54
CA HIS A 92 -33.56 -95.74 44.52
C HIS A 92 -34.66 -96.00 45.57
N LEU A 93 -35.35 -94.95 46.03
CA LEU A 93 -36.48 -95.11 46.95
C LEU A 93 -37.66 -95.83 46.28
N ASN A 94 -37.93 -95.55 45.01
CA ASN A 94 -38.95 -96.28 44.25
C ASN A 94 -38.63 -97.79 44.17
N ASN A 95 -37.36 -98.15 43.93
CA ASN A 95 -36.92 -99.54 43.83
C ASN A 95 -37.12 -100.32 45.15
N THR A 96 -37.05 -99.63 46.30
CA THR A 96 -37.25 -100.28 47.62
C THR A 96 -38.61 -100.96 47.73
N SER A 97 -39.65 -100.44 47.06
CA SER A 97 -41.00 -101.01 47.09
C SER A 97 -41.02 -102.49 46.73
N SER A 98 -40.27 -102.88 45.69
CA SER A 98 -40.20 -104.28 45.25
C SER A 98 -39.51 -105.17 46.29
N HIS A 99 -38.48 -104.67 46.98
CA HIS A 99 -37.81 -105.39 48.06
C HIS A 99 -38.69 -105.52 49.29
N ILE A 100 -39.46 -104.48 49.62
CA ILE A 100 -40.44 -104.50 50.71
C ILE A 100 -41.49 -105.58 50.49
N ASP A 101 -42.12 -105.61 49.31
CA ASP A 101 -43.19 -106.56 49.00
C ASP A 101 -42.68 -108.01 49.01
N ASN A 102 -41.47 -108.23 48.50
CA ASN A 102 -40.83 -109.54 48.54
C ASN A 102 -40.45 -109.98 49.96
N ALA A 103 -39.94 -109.07 50.80
CA ALA A 103 -39.65 -109.35 52.21
C ALA A 103 -40.95 -109.70 52.98
N MET A 104 -42.03 -108.95 52.75
CA MET A 104 -43.34 -109.19 53.36
C MET A 104 -43.89 -110.58 53.00
N ALA A 105 -43.79 -110.99 51.73
CA ALA A 105 -44.24 -112.30 51.29
C ALA A 105 -43.54 -113.46 52.03
N GLN A 106 -42.26 -113.30 52.36
CA GLN A 106 -41.50 -114.28 53.14
C GLN A 106 -41.85 -114.24 54.64
N LEU A 107 -42.04 -113.04 55.20
CA LEU A 107 -42.37 -112.84 56.61
C LEU A 107 -43.75 -113.43 56.97
N ILE A 108 -44.76 -113.27 56.12
CA ILE A 108 -46.11 -113.81 56.34
C ILE A 108 -46.12 -115.35 56.40
N ALA A 109 -45.17 -116.01 55.72
CA ALA A 109 -45.07 -117.47 55.71
C ALA A 109 -44.44 -118.06 57.00
N LEU A 110 -43.97 -117.21 57.93
CA LEU A 110 -43.37 -117.68 59.17
C LEU A 110 -44.43 -118.05 60.22
N PRO A 111 -44.24 -119.13 60.99
CA PRO A 111 -45.19 -119.56 62.01
C PRO A 111 -45.10 -118.65 63.25
N MET A 112 -46.00 -117.68 63.33
CA MET A 112 -46.06 -116.70 64.43
C MET A 112 -47.29 -116.94 65.32
N GLN A 113 -47.09 -116.77 66.63
CA GLN A 113 -48.20 -116.66 67.59
C GLN A 113 -48.70 -115.21 67.50
N SER A 114 -49.99 -115.01 67.25
CA SER A 114 -50.65 -113.72 66.91
C SER A 114 -49.93 -112.44 67.36
N LEU A 115 -49.80 -111.46 66.47
CA LEU A 115 -49.30 -110.11 66.78
C LEU A 115 -50.20 -109.45 67.85
N PRO A 116 -49.79 -109.36 69.12
CA PRO A 116 -50.61 -108.68 70.11
C PRO A 116 -50.35 -107.18 69.97
N ILE A 117 -51.36 -106.40 69.61
CA ILE A 117 -51.33 -104.96 69.91
C ILE A 117 -51.33 -104.86 71.43
N SER A 118 -50.14 -104.65 72.02
CA SER A 118 -50.00 -104.50 73.46
C SER A 118 -50.35 -103.08 73.87
N LYS A 119 -50.80 -102.88 75.11
CA LYS A 119 -50.97 -101.52 75.67
C LYS A 119 -49.67 -100.71 75.57
N GLN A 120 -48.52 -101.39 75.65
CA GLN A 120 -47.19 -100.78 75.59
C GLN A 120 -46.85 -100.24 74.20
N SER A 121 -47.19 -100.95 73.11
CA SER A 121 -46.93 -100.45 71.75
C SER A 121 -47.78 -99.21 71.44
N PHE A 122 -49.07 -99.21 71.83
CA PHE A 122 -49.93 -98.04 71.70
C PHE A 122 -49.41 -96.83 72.50
N THR A 123 -48.97 -97.03 73.76
CA THR A 123 -48.39 -95.96 74.58
C THR A 123 -47.12 -95.38 73.94
N LYS A 124 -46.25 -96.20 73.35
CA LYS A 124 -45.03 -95.73 72.67
C LYS A 124 -45.39 -94.85 71.45
N SER A 125 -46.33 -95.29 70.60
CA SER A 125 -46.78 -94.49 69.46
C SER A 125 -47.43 -93.17 69.88
N LEU A 126 -48.21 -93.17 70.96
CA LEU A 126 -48.83 -91.94 71.49
C LEU A 126 -47.79 -90.95 72.01
N LEU A 127 -46.74 -91.44 72.70
CA LEU A 127 -45.63 -90.60 73.16
C LEU A 127 -44.81 -90.03 71.99
N GLN A 128 -44.59 -90.82 70.94
CA GLN A 128 -43.90 -90.35 69.74
C GLN A 128 -44.72 -89.29 68.99
N PHE A 129 -46.02 -89.52 68.81
CA PHE A 129 -46.91 -88.52 68.22
C PHE A 129 -46.91 -87.21 69.03
N LYS A 130 -46.99 -87.32 70.37
CA LYS A 130 -46.92 -86.15 71.25
C LYS A 130 -45.61 -85.37 71.03
N SER A 131 -44.47 -86.07 71.01
CA SER A 131 -43.16 -85.44 70.79
C SER A 131 -43.08 -84.71 69.46
N LEU A 132 -43.54 -85.33 68.37
CA LEU A 132 -43.55 -84.73 67.04
C LEU A 132 -44.47 -83.51 66.96
N ALA A 133 -45.64 -83.58 67.61
CA ALA A 133 -46.56 -82.45 67.69
C ALA A 133 -45.98 -81.28 68.50
N GLU A 134 -45.27 -81.56 69.59
CA GLU A 134 -44.57 -80.54 70.40
C GLU A 134 -43.42 -79.89 69.62
N GLU A 135 -42.64 -80.66 68.88
CA GLU A 135 -41.55 -80.18 68.02
C GLU A 135 -42.08 -79.28 66.89
N SER A 136 -43.07 -79.75 66.13
CA SER A 136 -43.70 -78.97 65.06
C SER A 136 -44.32 -77.66 65.56
N LEU A 137 -44.96 -77.68 66.73
CA LEU A 137 -45.51 -76.46 67.33
C LEU A 137 -44.40 -75.47 67.74
N SER A 138 -43.26 -75.97 68.20
CA SER A 138 -42.09 -75.14 68.52
C SER A 138 -41.52 -74.47 67.28
N GLU A 139 -41.34 -75.22 66.18
CA GLU A 139 -40.85 -74.69 64.90
C GLU A 139 -41.79 -73.63 64.31
N ILE A 140 -43.11 -73.88 64.36
CA ILE A 140 -44.11 -72.90 63.90
C ILE A 140 -44.02 -71.62 64.74
N LYS A 141 -43.84 -71.75 66.06
CA LYS A 141 -43.70 -70.59 66.94
C LYS A 141 -42.44 -69.79 66.62
N GLU A 142 -41.31 -70.46 66.43
CA GLU A 142 -40.05 -69.80 66.05
C GLU A 142 -40.17 -69.10 64.69
N SER A 143 -40.77 -69.74 63.69
CA SER A 143 -41.04 -69.13 62.39
C SER A 143 -41.94 -67.90 62.50
N LYS A 144 -42.96 -67.95 63.36
CA LYS A 144 -43.88 -66.84 63.61
C LYS A 144 -43.17 -65.67 64.30
N ASP A 145 -42.31 -65.95 65.28
CA ASP A 145 -41.55 -64.92 65.99
C ASP A 145 -40.50 -64.27 65.07
N ASN A 146 -39.84 -65.04 64.20
CA ASN A 146 -38.94 -64.53 63.16
C ASN A 146 -39.66 -63.67 62.11
N LEU A 147 -40.89 -64.06 61.74
CA LEU A 147 -41.71 -63.30 60.81
C LEU A 147 -42.14 -61.97 61.42
N ASP A 148 -42.60 -61.97 62.69
CA ASP A 148 -42.95 -60.74 63.41
C ASP A 148 -41.76 -59.79 63.49
N ALA A 149 -40.56 -60.28 63.82
CA ALA A 149 -39.34 -59.47 63.85
C ALA A 149 -39.03 -58.85 62.48
N SER A 150 -39.14 -59.64 61.41
CA SER A 150 -38.92 -59.16 60.03
C SER A 150 -39.93 -58.09 59.63
N ILE A 151 -41.19 -58.24 60.02
CA ILE A 151 -42.25 -57.24 59.77
C ILE A 151 -41.94 -55.94 60.51
N THR A 152 -41.51 -56.01 61.77
CA THR A 152 -41.13 -54.82 62.53
C THR A 152 -39.97 -54.08 61.87
N THR A 153 -38.90 -54.78 61.49
CA THR A 153 -37.75 -54.16 60.81
C THR A 153 -38.15 -53.51 59.49
N ILE A 154 -38.93 -54.20 58.65
CA ILE A 154 -39.40 -53.64 57.37
C ILE A 154 -40.27 -52.40 57.60
N SER A 155 -41.11 -52.41 58.64
CA SER A 155 -41.96 -51.27 58.96
C SER A 155 -41.16 -50.05 59.41
N GLU A 156 -40.14 -50.24 60.25
CA GLU A 156 -39.22 -49.19 60.69
C GLU A 156 -38.42 -48.63 59.51
N ASP A 157 -37.87 -49.50 58.66
CA ASP A 157 -37.14 -49.09 57.45
C ASP A 157 -38.03 -48.31 56.48
N ALA A 158 -39.29 -48.71 56.29
CA ALA A 158 -40.22 -48.00 55.42
C ALA A 158 -40.52 -46.58 55.95
N VAL A 159 -40.66 -46.41 57.26
CA VAL A 159 -40.86 -45.09 57.89
C VAL A 159 -39.61 -44.23 57.72
N ASN A 160 -38.42 -44.78 57.96
CA ASN A 160 -37.16 -44.07 57.80
C ASN A 160 -36.92 -43.65 56.34
N GLN A 161 -37.16 -44.54 55.38
CA GLN A 161 -37.04 -44.23 53.96
C GLN A 161 -38.03 -43.15 53.52
N LYS A 162 -39.27 -43.18 54.03
CA LYS A 162 -40.26 -42.14 53.78
C LYS A 162 -39.77 -40.78 54.28
N SER A 163 -39.25 -40.71 55.50
CA SER A 163 -38.70 -39.47 56.05
C SER A 163 -37.52 -38.94 55.24
N ASN A 164 -36.61 -39.82 54.81
CA ASN A 164 -35.49 -39.45 53.93
C ASN A 164 -35.99 -38.91 52.57
N LEU A 165 -37.05 -39.50 52.00
CA LEU A 165 -37.64 -39.03 50.76
C LEU A 165 -38.28 -37.65 50.91
N GLU A 166 -39.01 -37.41 52.01
CA GLU A 166 -39.59 -36.10 52.33
C GLU A 166 -38.52 -35.01 52.49
N ASN A 167 -37.40 -35.34 53.15
CA ASN A 167 -36.25 -34.43 53.26
C ASN A 167 -35.63 -34.12 51.89
N LEU A 168 -35.41 -35.14 51.05
CA LEU A 168 -34.84 -34.94 49.72
C LEU A 168 -35.74 -34.07 48.83
N VAL A 169 -37.06 -34.25 48.91
CA VAL A 169 -38.03 -33.40 48.20
C VAL A 169 -37.93 -31.95 48.68
N SER A 170 -37.81 -31.72 49.99
CA SER A 170 -37.63 -30.38 50.54
C SER A 170 -36.32 -29.72 50.08
N GLU A 171 -35.22 -30.46 50.06
CA GLU A 171 -33.93 -29.97 49.56
C GLU A 171 -33.99 -29.61 48.07
N ILE A 172 -34.60 -30.46 47.25
CA ILE A 172 -34.81 -30.22 45.81
C ILE A 172 -35.63 -28.95 45.60
N GLN A 173 -36.71 -28.77 46.35
CA GLN A 173 -37.55 -27.57 46.25
C GLN A 173 -36.76 -26.31 46.62
N SER A 174 -36.00 -26.35 47.73
CA SER A 174 -35.15 -25.23 48.12
C SER A 174 -34.06 -24.91 47.08
N HIS A 175 -33.48 -25.92 46.44
CA HIS A 175 -32.50 -25.73 45.39
C HIS A 175 -33.13 -25.14 44.11
N SER A 176 -34.34 -25.59 43.76
CA SER A 176 -35.11 -25.04 42.64
C SER A 176 -35.38 -23.55 42.83
N GLU A 177 -35.83 -23.13 44.02
CA GLU A 177 -36.07 -21.72 44.36
C GLU A 177 -34.78 -20.87 44.29
N LYS A 178 -33.65 -21.42 44.77
CA LYS A 178 -32.34 -20.75 44.67
C LYS A 178 -31.88 -20.59 43.22
N ILE A 179 -32.08 -21.62 42.38
CA ILE A 179 -31.73 -21.57 40.96
C ILE A 179 -32.59 -20.51 40.25
N GLU A 180 -33.90 -20.48 40.50
CA GLU A 180 -34.81 -19.50 39.90
C GLU A 180 -34.44 -18.06 40.31
N THR A 181 -34.15 -17.85 41.59
CA THR A 181 -33.69 -16.55 42.11
C THR A 181 -32.37 -16.13 41.47
N SER A 182 -31.40 -17.06 41.39
CA SER A 182 -30.10 -16.79 40.76
C SER A 182 -30.25 -16.47 39.28
N LEU A 183 -31.12 -17.19 38.56
CA LEU A 183 -31.38 -16.96 37.14
C LEU A 183 -32.00 -15.59 36.92
N SER A 184 -33.01 -15.23 37.72
CA SER A 184 -33.64 -13.89 37.67
C SER A 184 -32.60 -12.78 37.89
N SER A 185 -31.77 -12.91 38.92
CA SER A 185 -30.71 -11.93 39.21
C SER A 185 -29.65 -11.84 38.11
N PHE A 186 -29.35 -12.96 37.44
CA PHE A 186 -28.41 -12.99 36.34
C PHE A 186 -28.98 -12.28 35.11
N THR A 187 -30.24 -12.55 34.76
CA THR A 187 -30.95 -11.88 33.67
C THR A 187 -30.99 -10.37 33.89
N GLU A 188 -31.38 -9.92 35.10
CA GLU A 188 -31.42 -8.49 35.44
C GLU A 188 -30.03 -7.84 35.30
N ARG A 189 -28.98 -8.49 35.82
CA ARG A 189 -27.60 -7.98 35.69
C ARG A 189 -27.15 -7.94 34.24
N PHE A 190 -27.55 -8.91 33.42
CA PHE A 190 -27.22 -8.96 32.01
C PHE A 190 -27.88 -7.81 31.25
N GLU A 191 -29.19 -7.63 31.40
CA GLU A 191 -29.95 -6.55 30.76
C GLU A 191 -29.43 -5.15 31.15
N ASN A 192 -29.12 -4.95 32.44
CA ASN A 192 -28.52 -3.71 32.92
C ASN A 192 -27.12 -3.48 32.32
N THR A 193 -26.29 -4.53 32.21
CA THR A 193 -24.96 -4.43 31.62
C THR A 193 -25.02 -4.13 30.12
N GLU A 194 -25.96 -4.75 29.40
CA GLU A 194 -26.20 -4.51 27.98
C GLU A 194 -26.65 -3.07 27.72
N THR A 195 -27.55 -2.57 28.57
CA THR A 195 -28.02 -1.18 28.54
C THR A 195 -26.87 -0.20 28.81
N ASP A 196 -26.09 -0.44 29.87
CA ASP A 196 -24.93 0.39 30.22
C ASP A 196 -23.86 0.39 29.13
N PHE A 197 -23.61 -0.77 28.52
CA PHE A 197 -22.66 -0.89 27.41
C PHE A 197 -23.14 -0.09 26.20
N THR A 198 -24.41 -0.23 25.83
CA THR A 198 -25.01 0.48 24.69
C THR A 198 -24.93 2.00 24.92
N ASN A 199 -25.34 2.47 26.10
CA ASN A 199 -25.26 3.89 26.45
C ASN A 199 -23.83 4.44 26.41
N LYS A 200 -22.84 3.68 26.92
CA LYS A 200 -21.43 4.08 26.85
C LYS A 200 -20.89 4.06 25.43
N PHE A 201 -21.28 3.08 24.63
CA PHE A 201 -20.90 2.99 23.22
C PHE A 201 -21.43 4.19 22.45
N ASP A 202 -22.73 4.48 22.56
CA ASP A 202 -23.37 5.61 21.89
C ASP A 202 -22.75 6.93 22.33
N SER A 203 -22.53 7.13 23.64
CA SER A 203 -21.86 8.33 24.15
C SER A 203 -20.43 8.48 23.60
N THR A 204 -19.68 7.37 23.50
CA THR A 204 -18.32 7.40 22.97
C THR A 204 -18.32 7.73 21.48
N VAL A 205 -19.28 7.18 20.72
CA VAL A 205 -19.44 7.49 19.29
C VAL A 205 -19.77 8.97 19.10
N SER A 206 -20.73 9.50 19.85
CA SER A 206 -21.08 10.93 19.78
C SER A 206 -19.90 11.84 20.17
N GLU A 207 -19.14 11.51 21.21
CA GLU A 207 -17.92 12.27 21.57
C GLU A 207 -16.86 12.25 20.46
N ILE A 208 -16.72 11.14 19.74
CA ILE A 208 -15.80 11.03 18.60
C ILE A 208 -16.31 11.89 17.43
N GLU A 209 -17.61 11.83 17.13
CA GLU A 209 -18.23 12.64 16.08
C GLU A 209 -18.07 14.14 16.34
N GLU A 210 -18.36 14.60 17.57
CA GLU A 210 -18.18 16.00 17.97
C GLU A 210 -16.70 16.45 17.86
N LYS A 211 -15.77 15.62 18.33
CA LYS A 211 -14.32 15.92 18.21
C LYS A 211 -13.86 15.97 16.77
N TYR A 212 -14.37 15.08 15.92
CA TYR A 212 -14.02 15.06 14.50
C TYR A 212 -14.56 16.30 13.78
N GLU A 213 -15.80 16.70 14.06
CA GLU A 213 -16.41 17.91 13.51
C GLU A 213 -15.64 19.16 13.97
N SER A 214 -15.32 19.26 15.26
CA SER A 214 -14.52 20.35 15.82
C SER A 214 -13.13 20.43 15.20
N TYR A 215 -12.43 19.28 15.05
CA TYR A 215 -11.12 19.25 14.40
C TYR A 215 -11.19 19.69 12.93
N THR A 216 -12.24 19.29 12.22
CA THR A 216 -12.45 19.67 10.82
C THR A 216 -12.72 21.17 10.68
N GLN A 217 -13.56 21.74 11.56
CA GLN A 217 -13.83 23.18 11.58
C GLN A 217 -12.55 23.99 11.88
N GLU A 218 -11.80 23.59 12.91
CA GLU A 218 -10.55 24.25 13.28
C GLU A 218 -9.51 24.18 12.15
N PHE A 219 -9.35 23.01 11.53
CA PHE A 219 -8.45 22.84 10.39
C PHE A 219 -8.83 23.74 9.21
N ASN A 220 -10.12 23.80 8.86
CA ASN A 220 -10.60 24.66 7.78
C ASN A 220 -10.37 26.14 8.11
N SER A 221 -10.65 26.58 9.36
CA SER A 221 -10.39 27.95 9.79
C SER A 221 -8.90 28.32 9.68
N GLN A 222 -8.00 27.43 10.12
CA GLN A 222 -6.56 27.66 10.00
C GLN A 222 -6.10 27.71 8.54
N LEU A 223 -6.73 26.92 7.67
CA LEU A 223 -6.43 26.91 6.24
C LEU A 223 -6.90 28.22 5.58
N ASP A 224 -8.10 28.68 5.90
CA ASP A 224 -8.64 29.96 5.42
C ASP A 224 -7.78 31.14 5.90
N ASP A 225 -7.42 31.20 7.18
CA ASP A 225 -6.52 32.22 7.73
C ASP A 225 -5.17 32.23 7.00
N LYS A 226 -4.65 31.04 6.67
CA LYS A 226 -3.37 30.91 5.96
C LYS A 226 -3.47 31.35 4.50
N ILE A 227 -4.59 31.05 3.84
CA ILE A 227 -4.87 31.53 2.49
C ILE A 227 -4.96 33.05 2.50
N GLU A 228 -5.76 33.65 3.39
CA GLU A 228 -5.94 35.10 3.47
C GLU A 228 -4.61 35.81 3.77
N SER A 229 -3.83 35.29 4.72
CA SER A 229 -2.49 35.82 5.01
C SER A 229 -1.55 35.73 3.80
N THR A 230 -1.59 34.63 3.05
CA THR A 230 -0.74 34.44 1.87
C THR A 230 -1.17 35.35 0.72
N GLU A 231 -2.48 35.51 0.51
CA GLU A 231 -3.04 36.43 -0.47
C GLU A 231 -2.65 37.88 -0.15
N GLY A 232 -2.73 38.29 1.12
CA GLY A 232 -2.28 39.60 1.58
C GLY A 232 -0.80 39.86 1.27
N ILE A 233 0.09 38.92 1.60
CA ILE A 233 1.53 39.02 1.30
C ILE A 233 1.77 39.09 -0.22
N LEU A 234 1.04 38.30 -1.00
CA LEU A 234 1.18 38.28 -2.45
C LEU A 234 0.75 39.63 -3.05
N GLN A 235 -0.37 40.18 -2.60
CA GLN A 235 -0.87 41.50 -3.02
C GLN A 235 0.11 42.61 -2.65
N GLU A 236 0.64 42.61 -1.43
CA GLU A 236 1.67 43.56 -0.98
C GLU A 236 2.89 43.49 -1.90
N LYS A 237 3.39 42.28 -2.18
CA LYS A 237 4.59 42.08 -3.02
C LYS A 237 4.36 42.45 -4.48
N ILE A 238 3.16 42.21 -5.02
CA ILE A 238 2.76 42.68 -6.35
C ILE A 238 2.71 44.21 -6.37
N GLY A 239 2.18 44.85 -5.32
CA GLY A 239 2.16 46.30 -5.15
C GLY A 239 3.57 46.90 -5.16
N GLU A 240 4.46 46.41 -4.30
CA GLU A 240 5.87 46.82 -4.23
C GLU A 240 6.58 46.67 -5.58
N GLN A 241 6.35 45.55 -6.27
CA GLN A 241 6.98 45.27 -7.56
C GLN A 241 6.43 46.17 -8.66
N ASN A 242 5.14 46.49 -8.66
CA ASN A 242 4.53 47.46 -9.58
C ASN A 242 5.05 48.88 -9.36
N GLU A 243 5.21 49.32 -8.10
CA GLU A 243 5.82 50.61 -7.79
C GLU A 243 7.27 50.68 -8.28
N THR A 244 8.05 49.63 -7.97
CA THR A 244 9.45 49.52 -8.42
C THR A 244 9.56 49.54 -9.94
N PHE A 245 8.70 48.77 -10.63
CA PHE A 245 8.67 48.73 -12.09
C PHE A 245 8.28 50.08 -12.69
N SER A 246 7.29 50.77 -12.10
CA SER A 246 6.85 52.09 -12.54
C SER A 246 7.96 53.13 -12.37
N ALA A 247 8.67 53.11 -11.24
CA ALA A 247 9.81 53.99 -10.99
C ALA A 247 10.96 53.70 -11.98
N GLN A 248 11.24 52.43 -12.27
CA GLN A 248 12.28 52.05 -13.22
C GLN A 248 11.92 52.42 -14.67
N LEU A 249 10.65 52.26 -15.06
CA LEU A 249 10.16 52.69 -16.37
C LEU A 249 10.29 54.21 -16.55
N GLU A 250 9.98 54.98 -15.51
CA GLU A 250 10.08 56.44 -15.57
C GLU A 250 11.53 56.93 -15.60
N SER A 251 12.42 56.27 -14.85
CA SER A 251 13.87 56.48 -14.96
C SER A 251 14.36 56.19 -16.38
N GLN A 252 13.96 55.06 -16.97
CA GLN A 252 14.37 54.69 -18.34
C GLN A 252 13.85 55.68 -19.39
N LYS A 253 12.64 56.21 -19.24
CA LYS A 253 12.13 57.26 -20.14
C LYS A 253 12.95 58.53 -20.03
N THR A 254 13.30 58.92 -18.81
CA THR A 254 14.12 60.12 -18.55
C THR A 254 15.52 59.96 -19.15
N ASP A 255 16.14 58.79 -18.95
CA ASP A 255 17.44 58.47 -19.55
C ASP A 255 17.35 58.44 -21.08
N ALA A 256 16.31 57.83 -21.65
CA ALA A 256 16.09 57.79 -23.09
C ALA A 256 15.87 59.18 -23.68
N GLN A 257 15.10 60.04 -23.00
CA GLN A 257 14.89 61.43 -23.42
C GLN A 257 16.21 62.22 -23.39
N SER A 258 17.00 62.07 -22.32
CA SER A 258 18.32 62.70 -22.24
C SER A 258 19.24 62.26 -23.38
N VAL A 259 19.25 60.97 -23.74
CA VAL A 259 20.01 60.47 -24.89
C VAL A 259 19.49 61.05 -26.20
N LEU A 260 18.17 61.15 -26.38
CA LEU A 260 17.56 61.75 -27.57
C LEU A 260 17.91 63.23 -27.71
N ASP A 261 17.88 63.99 -26.61
CA ASP A 261 18.24 65.41 -26.61
C ASP A 261 19.72 65.60 -27.02
N VAL A 262 20.62 64.77 -26.50
CA VAL A 262 22.04 64.76 -26.90
C VAL A 262 22.21 64.38 -28.37
N LEU A 263 21.42 63.42 -28.87
CA LEU A 263 21.46 63.03 -30.29
C LEU A 263 20.94 64.15 -31.21
N GLU A 264 19.89 64.87 -30.81
CA GLU A 264 19.35 66.01 -31.56
C GLU A 264 20.37 67.15 -31.61
N GLU A 265 21.04 67.47 -30.50
CA GLU A 265 22.14 68.43 -30.43
C GLU A 265 23.29 68.04 -31.37
N LYS A 266 23.74 66.77 -31.31
CA LYS A 266 24.81 66.26 -32.19
C LYS A 266 24.43 66.29 -33.66
N LYS A 267 23.17 66.05 -33.98
CA LYS A 267 22.64 66.16 -35.35
C LYS A 267 22.63 67.61 -35.84
N GLU A 268 22.27 68.57 -34.99
CA GLU A 268 22.32 70.00 -35.32
C GLU A 268 23.76 70.48 -35.54
N GLU A 269 24.69 70.10 -34.66
CA GLU A 269 26.13 70.35 -34.83
C GLU A 269 26.65 69.78 -36.16
N ALA A 270 26.30 68.53 -36.49
CA ALA A 270 26.70 67.89 -37.73
C ALA A 270 26.11 68.58 -38.98
N SER A 271 24.85 69.02 -38.91
CA SER A 271 24.18 69.77 -39.99
C SER A 271 24.88 71.12 -40.25
N ASN A 272 25.17 71.87 -39.18
CA ASN A 272 25.87 73.15 -39.26
C ASN A 272 27.28 72.98 -39.83
N LEU A 273 28.01 71.93 -39.42
CA LEU A 273 29.34 71.62 -39.98
C LEU A 273 29.27 71.31 -41.48
N LEU A 274 28.26 70.55 -41.91
CA LEU A 274 28.07 70.20 -43.33
C LEU A 274 27.78 71.44 -44.18
N GLN A 275 26.97 72.37 -43.66
CA GLN A 275 26.63 73.63 -44.34
C GLN A 275 27.85 74.56 -44.49
N ILE A 276 28.71 74.62 -43.46
CA ILE A 276 29.96 75.39 -43.50
C ILE A 276 30.96 74.80 -44.51
N ILE A 277 31.14 73.47 -44.51
CA ILE A 277 32.07 72.79 -45.43
C ILE A 277 31.60 72.91 -46.88
N GLY A 278 30.29 72.77 -47.12
CA GLY A 278 29.71 72.89 -48.46
C GLY A 278 29.86 74.29 -49.07
N ASN A 279 29.67 75.34 -48.27
CA ASN A 279 29.65 76.71 -48.79
C ASN A 279 31.08 77.29 -48.98
N ILE A 280 32.01 76.98 -48.07
CA ILE A 280 33.40 77.49 -48.15
C ILE A 280 34.27 76.68 -49.13
N GLY A 281 34.06 75.36 -49.21
CA GLY A 281 34.94 74.47 -49.98
C GLY A 281 34.93 74.71 -51.49
N ILE A 282 33.78 75.05 -52.07
CA ILE A 282 33.62 75.18 -53.53
C ILE A 282 33.92 76.62 -53.99
N THR A 283 33.40 77.64 -53.32
CA THR A 283 33.58 79.05 -53.70
C THR A 283 35.00 79.55 -53.41
N GLY A 284 35.59 79.13 -52.28
CA GLY A 284 36.94 79.54 -51.87
C GLY A 284 38.04 79.01 -52.80
N ASN A 285 37.86 77.83 -53.40
CA ASN A 285 38.87 77.26 -54.29
C ASN A 285 38.97 78.02 -55.63
N TYR A 286 37.82 78.33 -56.26
CA TYR A 286 37.79 79.16 -57.48
C TYR A 286 38.32 80.57 -57.23
N GLN A 287 38.01 81.16 -56.07
CA GLN A 287 38.55 82.46 -55.65
C GLN A 287 40.08 82.44 -55.53
N ASN A 288 40.62 81.40 -54.89
CA ASN A 288 42.07 81.27 -54.71
C ASN A 288 42.79 81.10 -56.05
N ILE A 289 42.27 80.23 -56.93
CA ILE A 289 42.82 80.02 -58.27
C ILE A 289 42.76 81.33 -59.08
N ALA A 290 41.63 82.04 -59.07
CA ALA A 290 41.50 83.31 -59.78
C ALA A 290 42.53 84.36 -59.30
N ASN A 291 42.78 84.44 -57.98
CA ASN A 291 43.76 85.37 -57.42
C ASN A 291 45.21 85.02 -57.80
N ILE A 292 45.55 83.73 -57.83
CA ILE A 292 46.87 83.25 -58.28
C ILE A 292 47.10 83.59 -59.76
N GLU A 293 46.11 83.30 -60.61
CA GLU A 293 46.14 83.59 -62.05
C GLU A 293 46.25 85.08 -62.34
N LYS A 294 45.53 85.93 -61.59
CA LYS A 294 45.66 87.39 -61.66
C LYS A 294 47.09 87.86 -61.38
N ALA A 295 47.68 87.37 -60.29
CA ALA A 295 49.03 87.74 -59.89
C ALA A 295 50.07 87.29 -60.93
N ALA A 296 49.91 86.09 -61.50
CA ALA A 296 50.74 85.60 -62.59
C ALA A 296 50.61 86.50 -63.84
N ALA A 297 49.39 86.85 -64.22
CA ALA A 297 49.12 87.75 -65.34
C ALA A 297 49.77 89.12 -65.15
N ASP A 298 49.64 89.73 -63.96
CA ASP A 298 50.26 91.03 -63.64
C ASP A 298 51.80 90.96 -63.66
N LYS A 299 52.40 89.87 -63.16
CA LYS A 299 53.86 89.65 -63.25
C LYS A 299 54.33 89.61 -64.70
N TRP A 300 53.68 88.82 -65.55
CA TRP A 300 54.03 88.75 -66.99
C TRP A 300 53.80 90.07 -67.72
N ARG A 301 52.75 90.82 -67.35
CA ARG A 301 52.51 92.17 -67.89
C ARG A 301 53.64 93.13 -67.54
N ASN A 302 54.09 93.10 -66.30
CA ASN A 302 55.19 93.96 -65.83
C ASN A 302 56.52 93.58 -66.51
N ILE A 303 56.80 92.29 -66.73
CA ILE A 303 57.97 91.85 -67.51
C ILE A 303 57.90 92.37 -68.95
N ALA A 304 56.76 92.23 -69.61
CA ALA A 304 56.57 92.74 -70.97
C ALA A 304 56.76 94.27 -71.05
N LEU A 305 56.21 95.02 -70.08
CA LEU A 305 56.38 96.47 -69.98
C LEU A 305 57.83 96.87 -69.77
N TRP A 306 58.56 96.20 -68.86
CA TRP A 306 59.98 96.49 -68.62
C TRP A 306 60.85 96.25 -69.85
N LEU A 307 60.58 95.18 -70.61
CA LEU A 307 61.28 94.90 -71.87
C LEU A 307 60.97 95.95 -72.95
N MET A 308 59.70 96.38 -73.07
CA MET A 308 59.32 97.45 -74.00
C MET A 308 59.94 98.80 -73.63
N ILE A 309 59.96 99.15 -72.34
CA ILE A 309 60.61 100.39 -71.86
C ILE A 309 62.12 100.34 -72.14
N SER A 310 62.76 99.20 -71.88
CA SER A 310 64.19 98.99 -72.18
C SER A 310 64.47 99.11 -73.67
N MET A 311 63.60 98.58 -74.52
CA MET A 311 63.69 98.71 -75.98
C MET A 311 63.63 100.19 -76.41
N VAL A 312 62.68 100.95 -75.87
CA VAL A 312 62.56 102.39 -76.14
C VAL A 312 63.78 103.15 -75.62
N ALA A 313 64.29 102.82 -74.44
CA ALA A 313 65.49 103.44 -73.87
C ALA A 313 66.74 103.18 -74.73
N VAL A 314 66.94 101.94 -75.20
CA VAL A 314 68.04 101.59 -76.11
C VAL A 314 67.91 102.36 -77.43
N ILE A 315 66.70 102.47 -77.99
CA ILE A 315 66.46 103.25 -79.20
C ILE A 315 66.75 104.74 -78.95
N GLY A 316 66.23 105.34 -77.88
CA GLY A 316 66.44 106.74 -77.54
C GLY A 316 67.91 107.08 -77.27
N PHE A 317 68.61 106.25 -76.50
CA PHE A 317 70.03 106.43 -76.20
C PHE A 317 70.90 106.35 -77.45
N THR A 318 70.63 105.37 -78.33
CA THR A 318 71.38 105.27 -79.60
C THR A 318 71.08 106.43 -80.55
N ILE A 319 69.86 106.99 -80.56
CA ILE A 319 69.54 108.19 -81.35
C ILE A 319 70.33 109.40 -80.83
N PHE A 320 70.43 109.56 -79.51
CA PHE A 320 71.17 110.65 -78.88
C PHE A 320 72.66 110.63 -79.25
N ILE A 321 73.31 109.46 -79.23
CA ILE A 321 74.72 109.31 -79.64
C ILE A 321 74.92 109.62 -81.13
N SER A 322 73.99 109.19 -82.00
CA SER A 322 74.07 109.51 -83.42
C SER A 322 73.88 111.00 -83.71
N ALA A 323 73.15 111.73 -82.87
CA ALA A 323 72.94 113.17 -83.04
C ALA A 323 74.20 113.99 -82.72
N THR A 324 75.05 113.52 -81.81
CA THR A 324 76.30 114.21 -81.43
C THR A 324 77.51 113.82 -82.28
N ASN A 325 77.59 112.57 -82.73
CA ASN A 325 78.78 112.02 -83.42
C ASN A 325 78.62 111.83 -84.94
N GLY A 326 77.47 112.18 -85.51
CA GLY A 326 77.16 111.92 -86.92
C GLY A 326 76.68 110.49 -87.19
N PHE A 327 76.26 110.21 -88.43
CA PHE A 327 75.59 108.95 -88.78
C PHE A 327 76.56 107.75 -88.86
N ASP A 328 76.36 106.75 -87.99
CA ASP A 328 77.11 105.47 -87.99
C ASP A 328 76.17 104.29 -88.29
N TRP A 329 76.42 103.62 -89.41
CA TRP A 329 75.62 102.48 -89.88
C TRP A 329 75.72 101.24 -88.95
N LYS A 330 76.82 101.09 -88.20
CA LYS A 330 76.99 99.99 -87.23
C LYS A 330 76.04 100.15 -86.05
N LEU A 331 75.84 101.39 -85.60
CA LEU A 331 74.92 101.73 -84.50
C LEU A 331 73.45 101.50 -84.90
N ALA A 332 73.12 101.74 -86.17
CA ALA A 332 71.79 101.44 -86.71
C ALA A 332 71.51 99.92 -86.78
N LEU A 333 72.49 99.10 -87.18
CA LEU A 333 72.34 97.64 -87.20
C LEU A 333 72.21 97.06 -85.78
N PHE A 334 72.99 97.57 -84.82
CA PHE A 334 72.87 97.20 -83.41
C PHE A 334 71.48 97.54 -82.86
N ARG A 335 70.90 98.68 -83.24
CA ARG A 335 69.53 99.07 -82.83
C ARG A 335 68.48 98.05 -83.30
N ILE A 336 68.56 97.59 -84.56
CA ILE A 336 67.63 96.58 -85.09
C ILE A 336 67.81 95.24 -84.36
N GLY A 337 69.07 94.82 -84.15
CA GLY A 337 69.37 93.58 -83.41
C GLY A 337 68.88 93.62 -81.96
N ALA A 338 69.14 94.69 -81.23
CA ALA A 338 68.69 94.87 -79.85
C ALA A 338 67.17 95.01 -79.74
N ALA A 339 66.53 95.69 -80.70
CA ALA A 339 65.09 95.80 -80.79
C ALA A 339 64.43 94.42 -80.95
N LEU A 340 64.96 93.58 -81.84
CA LEU A 340 64.44 92.22 -82.05
C LEU A 340 64.67 91.32 -80.84
N ALA A 341 65.87 91.38 -80.23
CA ALA A 341 66.20 90.59 -79.04
C ALA A 341 65.31 90.90 -77.84
N LEU A 342 64.82 92.15 -77.72
CA LEU A 342 63.90 92.56 -76.65
C LEU A 342 62.42 92.40 -77.02
N ALA A 343 62.05 92.58 -78.29
CA ALA A 343 60.66 92.49 -78.74
C ALA A 343 60.09 91.07 -78.67
N ILE A 344 60.88 90.04 -78.99
CA ILE A 344 60.42 88.65 -78.99
C ILE A 344 60.02 88.19 -77.57
N PRO A 345 60.88 88.33 -76.54
CA PRO A 345 60.49 87.96 -75.17
C PRO A 345 59.36 88.85 -74.63
N ALA A 346 59.28 90.12 -75.03
CA ALA A 346 58.20 91.02 -74.63
C ALA A 346 56.83 90.57 -75.17
N ALA A 347 56.78 90.19 -76.45
CA ALA A 347 55.56 89.69 -77.08
C ALA A 347 55.11 88.36 -76.46
N TYR A 348 56.05 87.47 -76.15
CA TYR A 348 55.76 86.23 -75.43
C TYR A 348 55.19 86.50 -74.03
N ALA A 349 55.83 87.36 -73.24
CA ALA A 349 55.37 87.74 -71.91
C ALA A 349 53.97 88.39 -71.95
N ALA A 350 53.67 89.22 -72.96
CA ALA A 350 52.34 89.79 -73.15
C ALA A 350 51.28 88.73 -73.47
N LYS A 351 51.61 87.75 -74.32
CA LYS A 351 50.71 86.64 -74.67
C LYS A 351 50.42 85.73 -73.47
N GLU A 352 51.44 85.41 -72.68
CA GLU A 352 51.26 84.58 -71.47
C GLU A 352 50.46 85.32 -70.39
N SER A 353 50.67 86.64 -70.25
CA SER A 353 49.83 87.50 -69.40
C SER A 353 48.35 87.44 -69.78
N ALA A 354 48.04 87.52 -71.08
CA ALA A 354 46.67 87.44 -71.58
C ALA A 354 46.02 86.07 -71.31
N LYS A 355 46.78 84.97 -71.43
CA LYS A 355 46.32 83.62 -71.11
C LYS A 355 45.94 83.49 -69.64
N HIS A 356 46.81 83.92 -68.72
CA HIS A 356 46.51 83.93 -67.29
C HIS A 356 45.31 84.84 -66.95
N ARG A 357 45.08 85.94 -67.69
CA ARG A 357 43.87 86.78 -67.52
C ARG A 357 42.57 86.09 -67.94
N LEU A 358 42.62 85.26 -68.98
CA LEU A 358 41.46 84.46 -69.39
C LEU A 358 41.11 83.43 -68.31
N LEU A 359 42.13 82.77 -67.75
CA LEU A 359 41.96 81.82 -66.65
C LEU A 359 41.47 82.51 -65.37
N GLU A 360 42.01 83.69 -65.02
CA GLU A 360 41.49 84.53 -63.93
C GLU A 360 40.00 84.82 -64.13
N ASN A 361 39.61 85.35 -65.30
CA ASN A 361 38.23 85.74 -65.56
C ASN A 361 37.28 84.55 -65.55
N HIS A 362 37.70 83.40 -66.06
CA HIS A 362 36.92 82.17 -66.00
C HIS A 362 36.66 81.75 -64.55
N ASN A 363 37.73 81.61 -63.75
CA ASN A 363 37.61 81.17 -62.36
C ASN A 363 36.88 82.20 -61.48
N ARG A 364 37.10 83.50 -61.70
CA ARG A 364 36.40 84.57 -61.00
C ARG A 364 34.92 84.59 -61.34
N ARG A 365 34.56 84.30 -62.59
CA ARG A 365 33.18 84.17 -63.00
C ARG A 365 32.53 82.95 -62.36
N SER A 366 33.20 81.81 -62.35
CA SER A 366 32.73 80.61 -61.65
C SER A 366 32.56 80.85 -60.14
N GLU A 367 33.51 81.54 -59.49
CA GLU A 367 33.41 81.97 -58.09
C GLU A 367 32.15 82.80 -57.85
N LEU A 368 31.90 83.83 -58.68
CA LEU A 368 30.75 84.71 -58.53
C LEU A 368 29.43 84.00 -58.84
N GLU A 369 29.39 83.15 -59.87
CA GLU A 369 28.22 82.34 -60.20
C GLU A 369 27.88 81.38 -59.05
N LEU A 370 28.88 80.72 -58.45
CA LEU A 370 28.71 79.82 -57.31
C LEU A 370 28.35 80.56 -56.02
N ALA A 371 28.95 81.72 -55.74
CA ALA A 371 28.64 82.52 -54.55
C ALA A 371 27.26 83.20 -54.64
N SER A 372 26.78 83.51 -55.85
CA SER A 372 25.48 84.15 -56.07
C SER A 372 24.32 83.14 -56.16
N LEU A 373 24.62 81.85 -56.34
CA LEU A 373 23.60 80.81 -56.51
C LEU A 373 22.63 80.71 -55.33
N ASP A 374 23.14 80.72 -54.11
CA ASP A 374 22.31 80.60 -52.91
C ASP A 374 21.31 81.78 -52.73
N PRO A 375 21.74 83.06 -52.81
CA PRO A 375 20.82 84.21 -52.79
C PRO A 375 19.72 84.18 -53.87
N TYR A 376 20.00 83.60 -55.04
CA TYR A 376 19.02 83.49 -56.13
C TYR A 376 18.02 82.35 -55.92
N LEU A 377 18.48 81.23 -55.35
CA LEU A 377 17.65 80.05 -55.09
C LEU A 377 16.70 80.23 -53.90
N GLU A 378 17.04 81.11 -52.96
CA GLU A 378 16.25 81.38 -51.74
C GLU A 378 14.87 82.00 -52.04
N LYS A 379 14.73 82.76 -53.13
CA LYS A 379 13.46 83.41 -53.53
C LYS A 379 12.51 82.51 -54.35
N LEU A 380 12.91 81.27 -54.66
CA LEU A 380 12.12 80.36 -55.49
C LEU A 380 11.29 79.38 -54.64
N PRO A 381 10.08 78.96 -55.11
CA PRO A 381 9.33 77.86 -54.53
C PRO A 381 10.17 76.58 -54.43
N GLU A 382 9.91 75.74 -53.43
CA GLU A 382 10.77 74.60 -53.09
C GLU A 382 10.95 73.61 -54.25
N ASP A 383 9.88 73.34 -54.99
CA ASP A 383 9.87 72.37 -56.10
C ASP A 383 10.72 72.82 -57.29
N THR A 384 10.71 74.11 -57.61
CA THR A 384 11.55 74.68 -58.68
C THR A 384 13.00 74.84 -58.22
N ARG A 385 13.24 75.15 -56.95
CA ARG A 385 14.58 75.21 -56.35
C ARG A 385 15.31 73.87 -56.46
N ASN A 386 14.63 72.76 -56.17
CA ASN A 386 15.21 71.42 -56.23
C ASN A 386 15.55 70.98 -57.66
N LYS A 387 14.69 71.28 -58.64
CA LYS A 387 14.98 71.03 -60.07
C LYS A 387 16.19 71.82 -60.57
N VAL A 388 16.30 73.09 -60.19
CA VAL A 388 17.44 73.94 -60.58
C VAL A 388 18.74 73.41 -59.94
N LYS A 389 18.71 73.00 -58.67
CA LYS A 389 19.86 72.35 -58.01
C LYS A 389 20.29 71.06 -58.73
N GLU A 390 19.35 70.25 -59.21
CA GLU A 390 19.65 69.03 -59.96
C GLU A 390 20.40 69.34 -61.28
N GLU A 391 19.92 70.30 -62.07
CA GLU A 391 20.58 70.71 -63.33
C GLU A 391 21.96 71.31 -63.09
N LEU A 392 22.12 72.15 -62.07
CA LEU A 392 23.39 72.78 -61.73
C LEU A 392 24.42 71.75 -61.27
N THR A 393 24.00 70.75 -60.49
CA THR A 393 24.89 69.67 -60.05
C THR A 393 25.44 68.90 -61.25
N LYS A 394 24.61 68.59 -62.25
CA LYS A 394 25.05 67.95 -63.50
C LYS A 394 26.05 68.81 -64.27
N LYS A 395 25.87 70.14 -64.28
CA LYS A 395 26.73 71.09 -65.01
C LYS A 395 28.09 71.34 -64.34
N PHE A 396 28.14 71.43 -63.01
CA PHE A 396 29.36 71.78 -62.26
C PHE A 396 30.17 70.56 -61.78
N PHE A 397 29.53 69.42 -61.52
CA PHE A 397 30.17 68.21 -60.99
C PHE A 397 30.14 67.01 -61.96
N GLY A 398 29.48 67.14 -63.11
CA GLY A 398 29.47 66.12 -64.16
C GLY A 398 30.79 66.10 -64.95
N LEU A 399 31.42 64.93 -65.01
CA LEU A 399 32.68 64.64 -65.75
C LEU A 399 32.66 65.10 -67.22
N ASN A 400 33.22 66.28 -67.51
CA ASN A 400 33.61 66.68 -68.86
C ASN A 400 35.14 66.54 -69.02
N ASN A 401 35.60 65.29 -69.10
CA ASN A 401 36.96 64.93 -69.49
C ASN A 401 37.07 64.75 -71.02
N SER A 402 36.49 65.69 -71.78
CA SER A 402 36.50 65.66 -73.24
C SER A 402 37.23 66.87 -73.80
N GLN A 403 38.55 66.72 -73.90
CA GLN A 403 39.42 67.31 -74.94
C GLN A 403 39.13 68.76 -75.35
N GLU A 404 39.62 69.72 -74.55
CA GLU A 404 40.13 70.95 -75.17
C GLU A 404 41.44 70.62 -75.90
N LYS A 405 41.44 70.92 -77.20
CA LYS A 405 42.54 70.75 -78.15
C LYS A 405 43.87 71.19 -77.52
N LYS A 406 44.80 70.24 -77.40
CA LYS A 406 46.24 70.53 -77.38
C LYS A 406 46.58 71.34 -78.63
N VAL A 407 46.72 72.66 -78.49
CA VAL A 407 47.63 73.44 -79.34
C VAL A 407 48.97 73.47 -78.62
N GLU A 408 49.59 72.30 -78.52
CA GLU A 408 51.04 72.20 -78.36
C GLU A 408 51.61 72.18 -79.77
N GLU A 409 51.79 73.36 -80.38
CA GLU A 409 52.90 73.49 -81.32
C GLU A 409 54.10 73.98 -80.51
N PRO A 410 55.16 73.14 -80.37
CA PRO A 410 56.40 73.57 -79.75
C PRO A 410 56.92 74.77 -80.53
N VAL A 411 57.57 75.70 -79.83
CA VAL A 411 58.14 76.95 -80.34
C VAL A 411 59.09 76.64 -81.51
N SER A 412 58.53 76.50 -82.70
CA SER A 412 59.23 76.33 -83.96
C SER A 412 59.75 77.70 -84.34
N ASN A 413 60.96 77.75 -84.89
CA ASN A 413 61.65 78.96 -85.36
C ASN A 413 60.77 79.88 -86.25
N VAL A 414 59.63 79.37 -86.72
CA VAL A 414 58.55 80.05 -87.44
C VAL A 414 57.86 81.15 -86.61
N ALA A 415 57.62 81.00 -85.30
CA ALA A 415 56.95 82.04 -84.50
C ALA A 415 57.83 83.29 -84.29
N ILE A 416 59.15 83.09 -84.23
CA ILE A 416 60.14 84.17 -84.21
C ILE A 416 60.20 84.84 -85.60
N LEU A 417 60.14 84.04 -86.68
CA LEU A 417 60.08 84.54 -88.05
C LEU A 417 58.79 85.32 -88.35
N ASP A 418 57.65 84.96 -87.76
CA ASP A 418 56.38 85.65 -87.95
C ASP A 418 56.32 86.98 -87.19
N LEU A 419 56.91 87.04 -85.99
CA LEU A 419 57.15 88.31 -85.28
C LEU A 419 58.12 89.22 -86.05
N LEU A 420 59.18 88.66 -86.65
CA LEU A 420 60.11 89.37 -87.54
C LEU A 420 59.41 89.90 -88.81
N LYS A 421 58.55 89.11 -89.45
CA LYS A 421 57.76 89.51 -90.61
C LYS A 421 56.80 90.64 -90.27
N THR A 422 56.12 90.55 -89.13
CA THR A 422 55.14 91.58 -88.69
C THR A 422 55.84 92.88 -88.30
N ALA A 423 57.07 92.82 -87.76
CA ALA A 423 57.87 94.00 -87.44
C ALA A 423 58.47 94.68 -88.69
N ILE A 424 58.75 93.94 -89.76
CA ILE A 424 59.31 94.46 -91.02
C ILE A 424 58.21 94.90 -92.00
N SER A 425 56.99 94.39 -91.89
CA SER A 425 55.87 94.71 -92.79
C SER A 425 55.03 95.93 -92.38
N LYS A 426 55.46 96.71 -91.39
CA LYS A 426 54.90 98.05 -91.11
C LYS A 426 55.87 99.14 -91.58
N LYS A 427 55.80 99.44 -92.88
CA LYS A 427 56.09 100.77 -93.39
C LYS A 427 54.90 101.22 -94.22
#